data_AF-A0A851LLX7-F1
#
_entry.id   AF-A0A851LLX7-F1
#
_cell.length_a   1.000
_cell.length_b   1.000
_cell.length_c   1.000
_cell.angle_alpha   90.00
_cell.angle_beta   90.00
_cell.angle_gamma   90.00
#
_symmetry.space_group_name_H-M   'P 1'
#
loop_
_entity.id
_entity.type
_entity.pdbx_description
1 polymer ?
#
loop_
_entity_poly.entity_id
_entity_poly.type
_entity_poly.pdbx_seq_one_letter_code
_entity_poly.pdbx_strand_id
1 'polypeptide(L)'
;NCHCSFELVESVPYDLAFEINSTAAKPLYHAWMRLLDIAQEEIHVASYYWSLTGKDINVNDSSSKQGEDILKRFERLLADNVSVYVAASMPTLATNSTDLELLEEKGAHVKKIDFGHLAGGVLHSKFWIVDMKHIYIGSANMDWRSLSQVKEFGAVIYNCSCLAKDLWKTFSTYWDLGHANATIPFPWPLNYSTHINKNRPLEVEFNGILTKAYLTASPPAFCPEGRTHDLFAIISIISEAQEFVYVSVMEYFPTSRFTHPERYWPAIDNALRSAAFNYGVQIRLLVSCWTHSDPAMLYYLRSLRALNNPRAHISVDVLLFHCIGTSNWSEDYFINTAGVGLIIKQNSTNLQRTQLLQEQLKNLFERDWNSKYAVNLEDVEGQEDCNWRG
;
A
#
# COMPACT_ATOMS: atom_id res chain seq x y z
N ASN A 1 -19.80 1.96 19.30
CA ASN A 1 -19.50 1.22 18.05
C ASN A 1 -19.26 2.21 16.94
N CYS A 2 -18.21 1.99 16.14
CA CYS A 2 -17.85 2.86 15.03
C CYS A 2 -18.48 2.26 13.77
N HIS A 3 -19.48 2.93 13.21
CA HIS A 3 -20.13 2.54 11.97
C HIS A 3 -19.44 3.25 10.82
N CYS A 4 -18.77 2.49 9.97
CA CYS A 4 -17.95 3.01 8.89
C CYS A 4 -18.43 2.46 7.54
N SER A 5 -18.27 3.27 6.49
CA SER A 5 -18.45 2.81 5.11
C SER A 5 -17.10 2.49 4.52
N PHE A 6 -16.95 1.32 3.92
CA PHE A 6 -15.68 0.84 3.36
C PHE A 6 -15.82 0.62 1.85
N GLU A 7 -14.87 1.16 1.09
CA GLU A 7 -14.80 1.00 -0.36
C GLU A 7 -13.39 0.57 -0.75
N LEU A 8 -13.27 -0.49 -1.56
CA LEU A 8 -12.03 -0.81 -2.25
C LEU A 8 -11.83 0.16 -3.41
N VAL A 9 -10.59 0.56 -3.65
CA VAL A 9 -10.24 1.46 -4.74
C VAL A 9 -9.07 0.91 -5.53
N GLU A 10 -9.10 1.10 -6.84
CA GLU A 10 -7.99 0.75 -7.70
C GLU A 10 -7.79 1.75 -8.84
N SER A 11 -6.55 1.86 -9.29
CA SER A 11 -6.22 2.39 -10.62
C SER A 11 -5.90 1.20 -11.52
N VAL A 12 -6.40 1.23 -12.75
CA VAL A 12 -6.04 0.27 -13.79
C VAL A 12 -5.41 1.05 -14.93
N PRO A 13 -4.17 0.72 -15.34
CA PRO A 13 -3.52 1.38 -16.47
C PRO A 13 -4.36 1.31 -17.74
N TYR A 14 -4.31 2.34 -18.59
CA TYR A 14 -5.16 2.42 -19.79
C TYR A 14 -4.94 1.28 -20.80
N ASP A 15 -3.75 0.70 -20.84
CA ASP A 15 -3.37 -0.44 -21.68
C ASP A 15 -3.79 -1.81 -21.11
N LEU A 16 -4.20 -1.84 -19.84
CA LEU A 16 -4.78 -3.00 -19.16
C LEU A 16 -6.31 -3.01 -19.32
N ALA A 17 -6.77 -3.48 -20.47
CA ALA A 17 -8.19 -3.65 -20.77
C ALA A 17 -8.77 -4.90 -20.06
N PHE A 18 -9.48 -4.66 -18.95
CA PHE A 18 -10.38 -5.64 -18.33
C PHE A 18 -11.82 -5.44 -18.82
N GLU A 19 -12.67 -6.45 -18.68
CA GLU A 19 -14.09 -6.35 -19.01
C GLU A 19 -14.81 -5.29 -18.15
N ILE A 20 -15.79 -4.60 -18.74
CA ILE A 20 -16.61 -3.59 -18.07
C ILE A 20 -17.36 -4.26 -16.90
N ASN A 21 -17.28 -3.66 -15.70
CA ASN A 21 -17.82 -4.19 -14.43
C ASN A 21 -17.10 -5.42 -13.84
N SER A 22 -15.89 -5.72 -14.28
CA SER A 22 -15.08 -6.82 -13.71
C SER A 22 -14.56 -6.56 -12.29
N THR A 23 -14.81 -5.38 -11.70
CA THR A 23 -14.26 -5.00 -10.40
C THR A 23 -15.29 -4.55 -9.38
N ALA A 24 -15.10 -5.02 -8.15
CA ALA A 24 -15.78 -4.47 -6.98
C ALA A 24 -15.16 -3.14 -6.50
N ALA A 25 -13.95 -2.81 -6.97
CA ALA A 25 -13.24 -1.59 -6.57
C ALA A 25 -13.70 -0.37 -7.37
N LYS A 26 -13.71 0.80 -6.73
CA LYS A 26 -14.00 2.09 -7.36
C LYS A 26 -12.74 2.66 -8.01
N PRO A 27 -12.85 3.43 -9.11
CA PRO A 27 -11.70 4.12 -9.67
C PRO A 27 -11.06 5.07 -8.65
N LEU A 28 -9.76 4.94 -8.45
CA LEU A 28 -8.97 5.70 -7.47
C LEU A 28 -9.17 7.21 -7.60
N TYR A 29 -9.11 7.74 -8.82
CA TYR A 29 -9.34 9.16 -9.11
C TYR A 29 -10.67 9.67 -8.55
N HIS A 30 -11.77 8.94 -8.75
CA HIS A 30 -13.08 9.34 -8.25
C HIS A 30 -13.16 9.27 -6.72
N ALA A 31 -12.52 8.28 -6.12
CA ALA A 31 -12.50 8.14 -4.67
C ALA A 31 -11.71 9.27 -3.99
N TRP A 32 -10.55 9.64 -4.56
CA TRP A 32 -9.76 10.79 -4.11
C TRP A 32 -10.51 12.10 -4.31
N MET A 33 -11.09 12.35 -5.49
CA MET A 33 -11.92 13.54 -5.72
C MET A 33 -13.05 13.64 -4.71
N ARG A 34 -13.75 12.53 -4.43
CA ARG A 34 -14.82 12.51 -3.42
C ARG A 34 -14.30 12.85 -2.02
N LEU A 35 -13.13 12.37 -1.62
CA LEU A 35 -12.53 12.73 -0.32
C LEU A 35 -12.24 14.22 -0.23
N LEU A 36 -11.72 14.82 -1.31
CA LEU A 36 -11.47 16.25 -1.38
C LEU A 36 -12.77 17.06 -1.43
N ASP A 37 -13.82 16.55 -2.08
CA ASP A 37 -15.11 17.23 -2.18
C ASP A 37 -15.87 17.28 -0.86
N ILE A 38 -15.67 16.31 0.02
CA ILE A 38 -16.32 16.26 1.34
C ILE A 38 -15.50 16.89 2.46
N ALA A 39 -14.24 17.26 2.23
CA ALA A 39 -13.36 17.83 3.25
C ALA A 39 -13.88 19.21 3.71
N GLN A 40 -13.88 19.45 5.02
CA GLN A 40 -14.44 20.67 5.61
C GLN A 40 -13.47 21.44 6.50
N GLU A 41 -12.58 20.76 7.20
CA GLU A 41 -11.73 21.36 8.24
C GLU A 41 -10.25 21.12 7.92
N GLU A 42 -9.85 19.86 7.73
CA GLU A 42 -8.44 19.52 7.60
C GLU A 42 -8.18 18.23 6.82
N ILE A 43 -7.04 18.19 6.14
CA ILE A 43 -6.52 17.01 5.44
C ILE A 43 -5.07 16.78 5.86
N HIS A 44 -4.77 15.58 6.34
CA HIS A 44 -3.41 15.12 6.62
C HIS A 44 -3.00 14.09 5.58
N VAL A 45 -1.88 14.30 4.90
CA VAL A 45 -1.36 13.43 3.85
C VAL A 45 0.03 12.94 4.23
N ALA A 46 0.18 11.63 4.40
CA ALA A 46 1.49 10.98 4.37
C ALA A 46 1.74 10.46 2.96
N SER A 47 2.89 10.80 2.39
CA SER A 47 3.23 10.49 1.00
C SER A 47 4.73 10.31 0.81
N TYR A 48 5.11 9.57 -0.23
CA TYR A 48 6.53 9.45 -0.59
C TYR A 48 7.03 10.69 -1.31
N TYR A 49 6.39 11.02 -2.43
CA TYR A 49 6.69 12.19 -3.25
C TYR A 49 5.41 12.69 -3.93
N TRP A 50 5.48 13.88 -4.51
CA TRP A 50 4.42 14.48 -5.33
C TRP A 50 4.94 14.74 -6.74
N SER A 51 4.16 14.37 -7.74
CA SER A 51 4.38 14.57 -9.18
C SER A 51 3.04 14.38 -9.92
N LEU A 52 2.00 15.07 -9.47
CA LEU A 52 0.65 15.12 -10.05
C LEU A 52 0.60 15.91 -11.37
N THR A 53 1.59 16.76 -11.62
CA THR A 53 1.65 17.58 -12.84
C THR A 53 2.57 16.94 -13.88
N GLY A 54 2.04 16.63 -15.07
CA GLY A 54 2.86 16.06 -16.17
C GLY A 54 3.94 17.03 -16.67
N LYS A 55 3.60 18.32 -16.74
CA LYS A 55 4.49 19.38 -17.24
C LYS A 55 5.79 19.50 -16.42
N ASP A 56 5.74 19.28 -15.11
CA ASP A 56 6.89 19.35 -14.21
C ASP A 56 8.00 18.35 -14.59
N ILE A 57 7.63 17.25 -15.23
CA ILE A 57 8.54 16.22 -15.72
C ILE A 57 8.64 16.20 -17.25
N ASN A 58 8.30 17.32 -17.91
CA ASN A 58 8.30 17.48 -19.36
C ASN A 58 7.41 16.47 -20.11
N VAL A 59 6.33 16.01 -19.47
CA VAL A 59 5.31 15.17 -20.10
C VAL A 59 4.10 16.03 -20.47
N ASN A 60 3.68 15.95 -21.72
CA ASN A 60 2.46 16.59 -22.21
C ASN A 60 1.53 15.53 -22.79
N ASP A 61 0.80 14.85 -21.90
CA ASP A 61 -0.07 13.73 -22.23
C ASP A 61 -1.43 13.89 -21.54
N SER A 62 -2.52 13.54 -22.23
CA SER A 62 -3.88 13.64 -21.65
C SER A 62 -4.10 12.79 -20.40
N SER A 63 -3.27 11.76 -20.18
CA SER A 63 -3.32 10.89 -19.01
C SER A 63 -2.83 11.54 -17.71
N SER A 64 -2.14 12.69 -17.77
CA SER A 64 -1.80 13.49 -16.57
C SER A 64 -2.99 14.27 -16.01
N LYS A 65 -4.06 14.42 -16.79
CA LYS A 65 -5.18 15.32 -16.47
C LYS A 65 -5.83 15.02 -15.12
N GLN A 66 -5.96 13.75 -14.76
CA GLN A 66 -6.51 13.33 -13.47
C GLN A 66 -5.64 13.78 -12.29
N GLY A 67 -4.31 13.74 -12.42
CA GLY A 67 -3.39 14.24 -11.40
C GLY A 67 -3.49 15.75 -11.23
N GLU A 68 -3.51 16.47 -12.36
CA GLU A 68 -3.65 17.94 -12.37
C GLU A 68 -4.99 18.40 -11.76
N ASP A 69 -6.08 17.66 -12.00
CA ASP A 69 -7.39 17.95 -11.42
C ASP A 69 -7.40 17.74 -9.89
N ILE A 70 -6.70 16.71 -9.39
CA ILE A 70 -6.50 16.47 -7.95
C ILE A 70 -5.70 17.60 -7.31
N LEU A 71 -4.56 17.99 -7.91
CA LEU A 71 -3.73 19.09 -7.41
C LEU A 71 -4.52 20.40 -7.34
N LYS A 72 -5.26 20.72 -8.41
CA LYS A 72 -6.13 21.88 -8.47
C LYS A 72 -7.24 21.86 -7.42
N ARG A 73 -7.74 20.68 -7.04
CA ARG A 73 -8.74 20.57 -5.99
C ARG A 73 -8.14 20.84 -4.60
N PHE A 74 -6.91 20.41 -4.33
CA PHE A 74 -6.18 20.82 -3.12
C PHE A 74 -6.01 22.34 -3.05
N GLU A 75 -5.60 23.00 -4.15
CA GLU A 75 -5.48 24.46 -4.20
C GLU A 75 -6.80 25.17 -3.86
N ARG A 76 -7.94 24.65 -4.35
CA ARG A 76 -9.26 25.21 -4.03
C ARG A 76 -9.62 25.04 -2.57
N LEU A 77 -9.32 23.89 -1.97
CA LEU A 77 -9.58 23.65 -0.55
C LEU A 77 -8.82 24.64 0.35
N LEU A 78 -7.57 24.94 0.01
CA LEU A 78 -6.79 25.98 0.70
C LEU A 78 -7.46 27.36 0.58
N ALA A 79 -7.96 27.71 -0.60
CA ALA A 79 -8.72 28.95 -0.79
C ALA A 79 -10.05 28.98 -0.02
N ASP A 80 -10.64 27.80 0.23
CA ASP A 80 -11.85 27.60 1.04
C ASP A 80 -11.55 27.51 2.56
N ASN A 81 -10.31 27.80 2.99
CA ASN A 81 -9.81 27.74 4.38
C ASN A 81 -9.79 26.33 5.02
N VAL A 82 -9.70 25.26 4.21
CA VAL A 82 -9.42 23.91 4.71
C VAL A 82 -7.91 23.77 4.93
N SER A 83 -7.50 23.30 6.11
CA SER A 83 -6.09 23.14 6.45
C SER A 83 -5.51 21.89 5.78
N VAL A 84 -4.37 21.99 5.11
CA VAL A 84 -3.71 20.84 4.48
C VAL A 84 -2.32 20.64 5.10
N TYR A 85 -2.09 19.46 5.66
CA TYR A 85 -0.84 19.04 6.29
C TYR A 85 -0.21 17.89 5.49
N VAL A 86 1.00 18.09 4.96
CA VAL A 86 1.68 17.10 4.13
C VAL A 86 3.00 16.69 4.76
N ALA A 87 3.10 15.41 5.13
CA ALA A 87 4.37 14.75 5.46
C ALA A 87 4.88 14.02 4.22
N ALA A 88 6.00 14.49 3.67
CA ALA A 88 6.64 13.94 2.48
C ALA A 88 8.06 13.44 2.80
N SER A 89 8.57 12.48 2.04
CA SER A 89 9.90 11.90 2.29
C SER A 89 11.04 12.82 1.86
N MET A 90 12.12 12.79 2.64
CA MET A 90 13.47 13.10 2.21
C MET A 90 14.36 11.88 2.54
N PRO A 91 15.04 11.26 1.55
CA PRO A 91 15.09 11.63 0.13
C PRO A 91 13.75 11.39 -0.60
N THR A 92 13.59 12.05 -1.76
CA THR A 92 12.41 11.98 -2.65
C THR A 92 12.81 11.55 -4.07
N LEU A 93 11.91 10.88 -4.80
CA LEU A 93 12.11 10.58 -6.23
C LEU A 93 11.74 11.74 -7.16
N ALA A 94 10.83 12.62 -6.74
CA ALA A 94 10.36 13.73 -7.57
C ALA A 94 11.19 14.99 -7.29
N THR A 95 12.45 14.99 -7.73
CA THR A 95 13.37 16.13 -7.51
C THR A 95 13.01 17.38 -8.30
N ASN A 96 12.24 17.22 -9.38
CA ASN A 96 11.90 18.29 -10.32
C ASN A 96 10.44 18.76 -10.21
N SER A 97 9.62 18.10 -9.37
CA SER A 97 8.24 18.53 -9.17
C SER A 97 8.19 19.80 -8.34
N THR A 98 7.23 20.65 -8.68
CA THR A 98 6.92 21.91 -7.99
C THR A 98 5.60 21.85 -7.22
N ASP A 99 4.94 20.68 -7.19
CA ASP A 99 3.59 20.53 -6.63
C ASP A 99 3.54 20.92 -5.13
N LEU A 100 4.54 20.52 -4.35
CA LEU A 100 4.56 20.82 -2.90
C LEU A 100 4.87 22.29 -2.65
N GLU A 101 5.81 22.86 -3.39
CA GLU A 101 6.14 24.28 -3.35
C GLU A 101 4.90 25.12 -3.71
N LEU A 102 4.16 24.74 -4.75
CA LEU A 102 2.90 25.37 -5.14
C LEU A 102 1.86 25.32 -4.01
N LEU A 103 1.68 24.16 -3.37
CA LEU A 103 0.72 24.03 -2.27
C LEU A 103 1.14 24.85 -1.04
N GLU A 104 2.44 24.89 -0.73
CA GLU A 104 2.98 25.69 0.37
C GLU A 104 2.78 27.19 0.12
N GLU A 105 3.00 27.68 -1.11
CA GLU A 105 2.70 29.06 -1.52
C GLU A 105 1.20 29.41 -1.37
N LYS A 106 0.31 28.40 -1.48
CA LYS A 106 -1.14 28.53 -1.26
C LYS A 106 -1.57 28.37 0.20
N GLY A 107 -0.64 28.11 1.11
CA GLY A 107 -0.89 28.02 2.55
C GLY A 107 -0.97 26.60 3.12
N ALA A 108 -0.64 25.57 2.35
CA ALA A 108 -0.48 24.23 2.91
C ALA A 108 0.72 24.17 3.86
N HIS A 109 0.62 23.36 4.91
CA HIS A 109 1.73 23.05 5.80
C HIS A 109 2.46 21.83 5.26
N VAL A 110 3.66 22.03 4.72
CA VAL A 110 4.48 20.93 4.17
C VAL A 110 5.68 20.67 5.08
N LYS A 111 5.93 19.41 5.39
CA LYS A 111 7.15 18.95 6.08
C LYS A 111 7.81 17.83 5.30
N LYS A 112 9.06 18.07 4.91
CA LYS A 112 9.96 17.05 4.31
C LYS A 112 10.67 16.33 5.46
N ILE A 113 10.36 15.06 5.65
CA ILE A 113 10.85 14.24 6.79
C ILE A 113 12.12 13.51 6.36
N ASP A 114 13.24 13.75 7.06
CA ASP A 114 14.55 13.16 6.74
C ASP A 114 14.64 11.67 7.14
N PHE A 115 13.88 10.81 6.46
CA PHE A 115 13.92 9.37 6.66
C PHE A 115 15.28 8.75 6.27
N GLY A 116 16.01 9.38 5.35
CA GLY A 116 17.37 8.98 5.02
C GLY A 116 18.27 9.04 6.24
N HIS A 117 18.23 10.15 6.99
CA HIS A 117 18.96 10.30 8.24
C HIS A 117 18.34 9.48 9.39
N LEU A 118 17.01 9.53 9.55
CA LEU A 118 16.33 8.97 10.72
C LEU A 118 16.34 7.44 10.74
N ALA A 119 16.17 6.79 9.58
CA ALA A 119 16.00 5.34 9.50
C ALA A 119 16.84 4.67 8.39
N GLY A 120 17.58 5.42 7.58
CA GLY A 120 18.34 4.88 6.45
C GLY A 120 17.43 4.44 5.28
N GLY A 121 16.21 4.97 5.20
CA GLY A 121 15.21 4.60 4.19
C GLY A 121 14.40 5.81 3.73
N VAL A 122 13.12 5.59 3.41
CA VAL A 122 12.20 6.64 2.93
C VAL A 122 10.85 6.58 3.64
N LEU A 123 10.10 7.68 3.64
CA LEU A 123 8.69 7.67 4.00
C LEU A 123 7.88 7.08 2.84
N HIS A 124 7.55 5.78 2.89
CA HIS A 124 6.81 5.10 1.83
C HIS A 124 5.34 4.85 2.20
N SER A 125 4.83 5.42 3.28
CA SER A 125 3.41 5.40 3.63
C SER A 125 2.62 6.28 2.65
N LYS A 126 1.46 5.80 2.17
CA LYS A 126 0.50 6.61 1.38
C LYS A 126 -0.89 6.49 1.98
N PHE A 127 -1.26 7.50 2.76
CA PHE A 127 -2.58 7.57 3.37
C PHE A 127 -3.00 9.01 3.61
N TRP A 128 -4.31 9.23 3.60
CA TRP A 128 -4.92 10.52 3.91
C TRP A 128 -5.83 10.38 5.12
N ILE A 129 -5.89 11.40 5.96
CA ILE A 129 -6.88 11.55 7.04
C ILE A 129 -7.62 12.86 6.78
N VAL A 130 -8.91 12.78 6.49
CA VAL A 130 -9.77 13.94 6.21
C VAL A 130 -10.73 14.15 7.39
N ASP A 131 -10.70 15.35 7.95
CA ASP A 131 -11.54 15.83 9.07
C ASP A 131 -11.53 14.87 10.28
N MET A 132 -10.41 14.17 10.50
CA MET A 132 -10.27 13.13 11.53
C MET A 132 -11.41 12.09 11.52
N LYS A 133 -11.92 11.81 10.31
CA LYS A 133 -13.16 11.05 10.10
C LYS A 133 -13.11 10.12 8.90
N HIS A 134 -12.50 10.55 7.80
CA HIS A 134 -12.38 9.73 6.59
C HIS A 134 -10.91 9.38 6.34
N ILE A 135 -10.66 8.21 5.76
CA ILE A 135 -9.32 7.69 5.53
C ILE A 135 -9.20 7.20 4.09
N TYR A 136 -8.09 7.53 3.43
CA TYR A 136 -7.57 6.74 2.31
C TYR A 136 -6.30 6.03 2.79
N ILE A 137 -6.11 4.76 2.44
CA ILE A 137 -4.87 4.02 2.66
C ILE A 137 -4.63 3.11 1.47
N GLY A 138 -3.45 3.15 0.87
CA GLY A 138 -3.18 2.36 -0.33
C GLY A 138 -1.76 2.49 -0.85
N SER A 139 -1.58 2.05 -2.08
CA SER A 139 -0.27 1.93 -2.73
C SER A 139 0.09 3.17 -3.57
N ALA A 140 -0.91 3.95 -4.00
CA ALA A 140 -0.70 5.10 -4.89
C ALA A 140 0.12 6.23 -4.28
N ASN A 141 1.19 6.61 -4.97
CA ASN A 141 1.90 7.86 -4.73
C ASN A 141 1.04 9.06 -5.18
N MET A 142 1.42 10.27 -4.76
CA MET A 142 0.81 11.50 -5.27
C MET A 142 1.37 11.80 -6.67
N ASP A 143 1.15 10.89 -7.60
CA ASP A 143 1.73 10.87 -8.94
C ASP A 143 0.59 10.69 -9.95
N TRP A 144 0.58 11.48 -11.02
CA TRP A 144 -0.47 11.33 -12.04
C TRP A 144 -0.46 9.94 -12.67
N ARG A 145 0.70 9.29 -12.75
CA ARG A 145 0.85 7.91 -13.25
C ARG A 145 0.14 6.90 -12.35
N SER A 146 0.09 7.14 -11.04
CA SER A 146 -0.68 6.30 -10.10
C SER A 146 -2.19 6.34 -10.36
N LEU A 147 -2.68 7.34 -11.11
CA LEU A 147 -4.11 7.47 -11.45
C LEU A 147 -4.47 6.89 -12.82
N SER A 148 -3.50 6.67 -13.71
CA SER A 148 -3.77 6.32 -15.11
C SER A 148 -2.81 5.31 -15.78
N GLN A 149 -1.62 5.09 -15.23
CA GLN A 149 -0.54 4.30 -15.85
C GLN A 149 0.00 3.17 -14.96
N VAL A 150 -0.21 3.26 -13.64
CA VAL A 150 0.23 2.27 -12.66
C VAL A 150 -1.00 1.62 -12.05
N LYS A 151 -0.94 0.30 -11.87
CA LYS A 151 -1.99 -0.39 -11.13
C LYS A 151 -1.75 -0.17 -9.65
N GLU A 152 -2.68 0.55 -9.07
CA GLU A 152 -2.67 0.87 -7.66
C GLU A 152 -3.88 0.25 -6.99
N PHE A 153 -3.74 -0.06 -5.71
CA PHE A 153 -4.79 -0.64 -4.91
C PHE A 153 -4.84 -0.01 -3.52
N GLY A 154 -6.03 0.14 -2.97
CA GLY A 154 -6.20 0.68 -1.63
C GLY A 154 -7.63 0.57 -1.12
N ALA A 155 -7.89 1.26 -0.03
CA ALA A 155 -9.20 1.37 0.58
C ALA A 155 -9.50 2.83 0.95
N VAL A 156 -10.77 3.18 0.84
CA VAL A 156 -11.32 4.40 1.43
C VAL A 156 -12.34 4.02 2.50
N ILE A 157 -12.20 4.61 3.68
CA ILE A 157 -13.06 4.36 4.83
C ILE A 157 -13.70 5.68 5.24
N TYR A 158 -15.02 5.80 5.03
CA TYR A 158 -15.78 6.98 5.39
C TYR A 158 -16.44 6.84 6.76
N ASN A 159 -16.64 7.98 7.45
CA ASN A 159 -17.33 8.06 8.74
C ASN A 159 -16.70 7.21 9.85
N CYS A 160 -15.37 7.07 9.83
CA CYS A 160 -14.63 6.15 10.69
C CYS A 160 -13.65 6.87 11.61
N SER A 161 -14.14 7.83 12.41
CA SER A 161 -13.29 8.63 13.31
C SER A 161 -12.44 7.79 14.28
N CYS A 162 -12.87 6.59 14.63
CA CYS A 162 -12.11 5.70 15.51
C CYS A 162 -10.79 5.21 14.87
N LEU A 163 -10.86 4.79 13.60
CA LEU A 163 -9.65 4.42 12.85
C LEU A 163 -8.86 5.66 12.42
N ALA A 164 -9.54 6.77 12.11
CA ALA A 164 -8.87 8.01 11.71
C ALA A 164 -8.00 8.57 12.85
N LYS A 165 -8.53 8.56 14.08
CA LYS A 165 -7.77 8.93 15.28
C LYS A 165 -6.61 7.99 15.57
N ASP A 166 -6.75 6.70 15.29
CA ASP A 166 -5.66 5.75 15.47
C ASP A 166 -4.57 5.90 14.40
N LEU A 167 -4.96 6.15 13.13
CA LEU A 167 -4.04 6.43 12.03
C LEU A 167 -3.30 7.76 12.23
N TRP A 168 -3.96 8.75 12.81
CA TRP A 168 -3.35 10.04 13.13
C TRP A 168 -2.15 9.89 14.06
N LYS A 169 -2.16 8.93 14.99
CA LYS A 169 -0.98 8.66 15.82
C LYS A 169 0.24 8.27 14.99
N THR A 170 0.04 7.48 13.94
CA THR A 170 1.10 7.15 12.97
C THR A 170 1.53 8.40 12.21
N PHE A 171 0.59 9.21 11.70
CA PHE A 171 0.91 10.48 11.06
C PHE A 171 1.75 11.41 11.95
N SER A 172 1.39 11.55 13.23
CA SER A 172 2.11 12.38 14.19
C SER A 172 3.56 11.94 14.38
N THR A 173 3.86 10.64 14.32
CA THR A 173 5.27 10.17 14.39
C THR A 173 6.12 10.71 13.24
N TYR A 174 5.52 10.92 12.07
CA TYR A 174 6.22 11.53 10.93
C TYR A 174 6.26 13.05 11.09
N TRP A 175 5.10 13.65 11.35
CA TRP A 175 4.90 15.09 11.39
C TRP A 175 5.80 15.78 12.43
N ASP A 176 5.90 15.21 13.63
CA ASP A 176 6.63 15.82 14.73
C ASP A 176 8.15 15.67 14.57
N LEU A 177 8.62 14.72 13.76
CA LEU A 177 10.02 14.58 13.37
C LEU A 177 10.40 15.36 12.10
N GLY A 178 9.48 16.12 11.52
CA GLY A 178 9.74 16.97 10.34
C GLY A 178 10.41 18.30 10.66
N HIS A 179 11.42 18.29 11.54
CA HIS A 179 12.22 19.46 11.89
C HIS A 179 13.72 19.16 11.78
N ALA A 180 14.54 20.20 11.66
CA ALA A 180 15.99 20.03 11.47
C ALA A 180 16.63 19.30 12.66
N ASN A 181 17.51 18.34 12.36
CA ASN A 181 18.22 17.50 13.34
C ASN A 181 17.29 16.72 14.29
N ALA A 182 16.07 16.39 13.84
CA ALA A 182 15.18 15.52 14.58
C ALA A 182 15.86 14.17 14.88
N THR A 183 15.52 13.58 16.02
CA THR A 183 15.96 12.24 16.41
C THR A 183 14.74 11.41 16.81
N ILE A 184 14.78 10.12 16.53
CA ILE A 184 13.70 9.22 16.92
C ILE A 184 13.76 9.04 18.44
N PRO A 185 12.69 9.38 19.18
CA PRO A 185 12.67 9.21 20.63
C PRO A 185 12.65 7.72 20.97
N PHE A 186 13.40 7.34 22.00
CA PHE A 186 13.40 5.99 22.54
C PHE A 186 13.34 6.03 24.08
N PRO A 187 12.22 5.60 24.70
CA PRO A 187 10.96 5.19 24.08
C PRO A 187 10.20 6.38 23.46
N TRP A 188 9.27 6.10 22.54
CA TRP A 188 8.30 7.09 22.08
C TRP A 188 7.40 7.56 23.23
N PRO A 189 7.04 8.85 23.30
CA PRO A 189 6.09 9.35 24.30
C PRO A 189 4.70 8.68 24.21
N LEU A 190 3.99 8.58 25.34
CA LEU A 190 2.74 7.81 25.45
C LEU A 190 1.59 8.35 24.60
N ASN A 191 1.60 9.63 24.21
CA ASN A 191 0.58 10.22 23.34
C ASN A 191 0.57 9.60 21.92
N TYR A 192 1.68 9.01 21.46
CA TYR A 192 1.75 8.28 20.18
C TYR A 192 1.33 6.81 20.31
N SER A 193 1.22 6.28 21.53
CA SER A 193 0.97 4.86 21.79
C SER A 193 -0.48 4.47 21.48
N THR A 194 -0.72 3.20 21.17
CA THR A 194 -2.08 2.69 20.91
C THR A 194 -2.38 1.38 21.61
N HIS A 195 -3.64 1.18 21.99
CA HIS A 195 -4.13 -0.10 22.49
C HIS A 195 -4.72 -0.97 21.38
N ILE A 196 -4.78 -0.46 20.14
CA ILE A 196 -5.34 -1.15 18.97
C ILE A 196 -4.21 -1.88 18.25
N ASN A 197 -4.27 -3.22 18.23
CA ASN A 197 -3.23 -4.07 17.66
C ASN A 197 -3.75 -5.46 17.31
N LYS A 198 -2.87 -6.35 16.81
CA LYS A 198 -3.23 -7.75 16.49
C LYS A 198 -3.96 -8.46 17.64
N ASN A 199 -3.51 -8.29 18.88
CA ASN A 199 -4.06 -9.00 20.04
C ASN A 199 -5.34 -8.35 20.57
N ARG A 200 -5.49 -7.04 20.36
CA ARG A 200 -6.67 -6.25 20.72
C ARG A 200 -7.10 -5.39 19.53
N PRO A 201 -7.66 -6.00 18.47
CA PRO A 201 -8.09 -5.25 17.29
C PRO A 201 -9.31 -4.40 17.64
N LEU A 202 -9.51 -3.32 16.91
CA LEU A 202 -10.69 -2.48 17.05
C LEU A 202 -11.90 -3.20 16.44
N GLU A 203 -12.98 -3.30 17.20
CA GLU A 203 -14.27 -3.78 16.68
C GLU A 203 -15.04 -2.62 16.06
N VAL A 204 -15.24 -2.71 14.75
CA VAL A 204 -15.93 -1.72 13.91
C VAL A 204 -16.98 -2.41 13.06
N GLU A 205 -17.91 -1.64 12.52
CA GLU A 205 -18.87 -2.13 11.55
C GLU A 205 -18.53 -1.54 10.19
N PHE A 206 -18.11 -2.38 9.25
CA PHE A 206 -17.85 -1.98 7.86
C PHE A 206 -19.03 -2.39 7.00
N ASN A 207 -19.76 -1.42 6.46
CA ASN A 207 -20.93 -1.64 5.61
C ASN A 207 -21.98 -2.56 6.27
N GLY A 208 -22.20 -2.44 7.58
CA GLY A 208 -23.13 -3.30 8.33
C GLY A 208 -22.54 -4.61 8.86
N ILE A 209 -21.26 -4.91 8.56
CA ILE A 209 -20.62 -6.17 8.95
C ILE A 209 -19.64 -5.95 10.11
N LEU A 210 -19.83 -6.69 11.20
CA LEU A 210 -18.92 -6.67 12.34
C LEU A 210 -17.52 -7.13 11.90
N THR A 211 -16.56 -6.26 12.12
CA THR A 211 -15.21 -6.35 11.57
C THR A 211 -14.19 -6.03 12.67
N LYS A 212 -13.17 -6.87 12.78
CA LYS A 212 -11.97 -6.58 13.59
C LYS A 212 -10.93 -5.95 12.68
N ALA A 213 -10.50 -4.73 13.00
CA ALA A 213 -9.53 -3.99 12.21
C ALA A 213 -8.41 -3.42 13.09
N TYR A 214 -7.20 -3.38 12.56
CA TYR A 214 -6.08 -2.66 13.18
C TYR A 214 -5.09 -2.20 12.12
N LEU A 215 -4.39 -1.10 12.43
CA LEU A 215 -3.34 -0.56 11.57
C LEU A 215 -1.97 -1.06 12.03
N THR A 216 -1.10 -1.31 11.06
CA THR A 216 0.29 -1.72 11.26
C THR A 216 1.23 -0.62 10.79
N ALA A 217 2.49 -0.66 11.22
CA ALA A 217 3.50 0.28 10.76
C ALA A 217 4.88 -0.37 10.58
N SER A 218 5.72 0.27 9.78
CA SER A 218 7.16 0.06 9.70
C SER A 218 7.86 1.43 9.59
N PRO A 219 9.18 1.52 9.80
CA PRO A 219 10.02 0.51 10.45
C PRO A 219 9.72 0.42 11.96
N PRO A 220 10.24 -0.60 12.68
CA PRO A 220 10.06 -0.73 14.13
C PRO A 220 10.44 0.53 14.92
N ALA A 221 11.42 1.30 14.45
CA ALA A 221 11.83 2.56 15.09
C ALA A 221 10.72 3.63 15.07
N PHE A 222 9.79 3.57 14.11
CA PHE A 222 8.61 4.44 14.01
C PHE A 222 7.33 3.75 14.50
N CYS A 223 7.46 2.68 15.29
CA CYS A 223 6.33 1.99 15.92
C CYS A 223 6.28 2.32 17.42
N PRO A 224 5.46 3.30 17.85
CA PRO A 224 5.21 3.55 19.27
C PRO A 224 4.62 2.33 19.98
N GLU A 225 4.63 2.39 21.32
CA GLU A 225 4.14 1.30 22.15
C GLU A 225 2.74 0.84 21.74
N GLY A 226 2.60 -0.48 21.57
CA GLY A 226 1.36 -1.15 21.22
C GLY A 226 1.05 -1.21 19.73
N ARG A 227 1.69 -0.43 18.84
CA ARG A 227 1.49 -0.56 17.38
C ARG A 227 2.05 -1.89 16.88
N THR A 228 1.28 -2.61 16.06
CA THR A 228 1.75 -3.87 15.45
C THR A 228 2.70 -3.57 14.30
N HIS A 229 3.84 -4.25 14.24
CA HIS A 229 4.79 -4.10 13.13
C HIS A 229 4.27 -4.79 11.86
N ASP A 230 4.49 -4.19 10.69
CA ASP A 230 4.04 -4.71 9.38
C ASP A 230 4.52 -6.15 9.14
N LEU A 231 5.83 -6.40 9.30
CA LEU A 231 6.41 -7.73 9.09
C LEU A 231 5.76 -8.80 9.99
N PHE A 232 5.56 -8.47 11.26
CA PHE A 232 4.97 -9.39 12.22
C PHE A 232 3.51 -9.69 11.88
N ALA A 233 2.74 -8.68 11.43
CA ALA A 233 1.37 -8.88 11.01
C ALA A 233 1.27 -9.78 9.77
N ILE A 234 2.10 -9.56 8.75
CA ILE A 234 2.13 -10.37 7.52
C ILE A 234 2.47 -11.83 7.85
N ILE A 235 3.56 -12.07 8.58
CA ILE A 235 3.97 -13.43 8.97
C ILE A 235 2.85 -14.12 9.76
N SER A 236 2.22 -13.39 10.69
CA SER A 236 1.12 -13.92 11.48
C SER A 236 -0.07 -14.33 10.61
N ILE A 237 -0.48 -13.48 9.66
CA ILE A 237 -1.58 -13.77 8.73
C ILE A 237 -1.27 -15.02 7.90
N ILE A 238 -0.05 -15.13 7.37
CA ILE A 238 0.38 -16.31 6.60
C ILE A 238 0.33 -17.57 7.48
N SER A 239 0.82 -17.47 8.72
CA SER A 239 0.87 -18.62 9.65
C SER A 239 -0.50 -19.05 10.18
N GLU A 240 -1.46 -18.14 10.25
CA GLU A 240 -2.83 -18.39 10.73
C GLU A 240 -3.78 -18.79 9.60
N ALA A 241 -3.34 -18.75 8.33
CA ALA A 241 -4.14 -19.12 7.18
C ALA A 241 -4.48 -20.62 7.20
N GLN A 242 -5.71 -20.95 6.81
CA GLN A 242 -6.23 -22.33 6.84
C GLN A 242 -6.45 -22.91 5.45
N GLU A 243 -6.75 -22.08 4.45
CA GLU A 243 -7.11 -22.55 3.12
C GLU A 243 -6.18 -22.00 2.04
N PHE A 244 -5.98 -20.68 2.01
CA PHE A 244 -5.16 -20.03 0.98
C PHE A 244 -4.46 -18.77 1.49
N VAL A 245 -3.37 -18.43 0.82
CA VAL A 245 -2.64 -17.16 0.92
C VAL A 245 -2.39 -16.66 -0.50
N TYR A 246 -3.04 -15.56 -0.87
CA TYR A 246 -2.87 -14.90 -2.16
C TYR A 246 -2.10 -13.60 -1.95
N VAL A 247 -1.04 -13.42 -2.73
CA VAL A 247 -0.08 -12.32 -2.60
C VAL A 247 0.05 -11.63 -3.94
N SER A 248 -0.16 -10.31 -3.97
CA SER A 248 0.15 -9.48 -5.13
C SER A 248 1.14 -8.40 -4.73
N VAL A 249 2.33 -8.42 -5.35
CA VAL A 249 3.45 -7.53 -5.02
C VAL A 249 4.17 -7.08 -6.30
N MET A 250 4.82 -5.93 -6.22
CA MET A 250 5.69 -5.41 -7.27
C MET A 250 6.99 -6.19 -7.32
N GLU A 251 7.70 -6.30 -6.20
CA GLU A 251 8.95 -7.07 -6.08
C GLU A 251 8.91 -8.08 -4.93
N TYR A 252 9.61 -9.21 -5.10
CA TYR A 252 9.78 -10.25 -4.10
C TYR A 252 11.26 -10.66 -3.98
N PHE A 253 11.90 -10.26 -2.88
CA PHE A 253 13.28 -10.58 -2.57
C PHE A 253 13.40 -11.06 -1.13
N PRO A 254 13.74 -12.34 -0.87
CA PRO A 254 14.09 -12.81 0.47
C PRO A 254 15.52 -12.40 0.86
N THR A 255 15.92 -11.17 0.51
CA THR A 255 17.22 -10.56 0.77
C THR A 255 17.04 -9.06 1.07
N SER A 256 18.11 -8.42 1.54
CA SER A 256 18.22 -6.96 1.48
C SER A 256 18.45 -6.50 0.04
N ARG A 257 17.99 -5.29 -0.28
CA ARG A 257 18.12 -4.64 -1.58
C ARG A 257 18.97 -3.37 -1.50
N PHE A 258 18.75 -2.57 -0.46
CA PHE A 258 19.38 -1.26 -0.32
C PHE A 258 20.43 -1.23 0.79
N THR A 259 20.35 -2.18 1.73
CA THR A 259 21.40 -2.41 2.73
C THR A 259 22.58 -3.18 2.13
N HIS A 260 23.79 -2.68 2.38
CA HIS A 260 25.05 -3.29 1.95
C HIS A 260 25.96 -3.67 3.14
N PRO A 261 26.65 -4.83 3.11
CA PRO A 261 26.59 -5.85 2.05
C PRO A 261 25.21 -6.53 2.00
N GLU A 262 24.85 -7.05 0.82
CA GLU A 262 23.59 -7.80 0.65
C GLU A 262 23.56 -8.99 1.61
N ARG A 263 22.41 -9.22 2.26
CA ARG A 263 22.20 -10.32 3.19
C ARG A 263 20.92 -11.07 2.92
N TYR A 264 20.92 -12.36 3.26
CA TYR A 264 19.73 -13.21 3.18
C TYR A 264 18.75 -12.89 4.32
N TRP A 265 17.48 -12.71 3.97
CA TRP A 265 16.40 -12.35 4.86
C TRP A 265 15.16 -13.21 4.55
N PRO A 266 15.03 -14.40 5.18
CA PRO A 266 14.04 -15.40 4.79
C PRO A 266 12.68 -15.22 5.46
N ALA A 267 12.39 -14.10 6.12
CA ALA A 267 11.29 -14.04 7.09
C ALA A 267 9.92 -14.38 6.48
N ILE A 268 9.56 -13.73 5.36
CA ILE A 268 8.31 -14.00 4.65
C ILE A 268 8.40 -15.28 3.81
N ASP A 269 9.55 -15.56 3.20
CA ASP A 269 9.77 -16.77 2.39
C ASP A 269 9.57 -18.04 3.23
N ASN A 270 10.16 -18.11 4.42
CA ASN A 270 9.95 -19.19 5.38
C ASN A 270 8.48 -19.32 5.79
N ALA A 271 7.77 -18.20 5.99
CA ALA A 271 6.37 -18.22 6.35
C ALA A 271 5.51 -18.84 5.23
N LEU A 272 5.74 -18.44 3.97
CA LEU A 272 5.04 -19.00 2.81
C LEU A 272 5.34 -20.50 2.64
N ARG A 273 6.62 -20.89 2.72
CA ARG A 273 7.03 -22.30 2.62
C ARG A 273 6.44 -23.15 3.74
N SER A 274 6.46 -22.64 4.98
CA SER A 274 5.85 -23.31 6.13
C SER A 274 4.34 -23.45 5.96
N ALA A 275 3.65 -22.42 5.48
CA ALA A 275 2.21 -22.48 5.23
C ALA A 275 1.83 -23.60 4.23
N ALA A 276 2.58 -23.68 3.14
CA ALA A 276 2.37 -24.71 2.12
C ALA A 276 2.65 -26.14 2.65
N PHE A 277 3.78 -26.36 3.33
CA PHE A 277 4.21 -27.71 3.74
C PHE A 277 3.54 -28.20 5.02
N ASN A 278 3.48 -27.35 6.04
CA ASN A 278 3.07 -27.80 7.38
C ASN A 278 1.55 -27.80 7.52
N TYR A 279 0.86 -26.98 6.72
CA TYR A 279 -0.58 -26.75 6.86
C TYR A 279 -1.37 -26.99 5.56
N GLY A 280 -0.70 -27.32 4.44
CA GLY A 280 -1.37 -27.61 3.17
C GLY A 280 -2.10 -26.40 2.56
N VAL A 281 -1.72 -25.19 2.97
CA VAL A 281 -2.36 -23.94 2.52
C VAL A 281 -1.99 -23.67 1.06
N GLN A 282 -2.97 -23.33 0.23
CA GLN A 282 -2.73 -22.94 -1.16
C GLN A 282 -2.04 -21.57 -1.23
N ILE A 283 -0.85 -21.52 -1.81
CA ILE A 283 -0.11 -20.28 -2.00
C ILE A 283 -0.20 -19.85 -3.47
N ARG A 284 -0.62 -18.60 -3.74
CA ARG A 284 -0.56 -17.96 -5.06
C ARG A 284 0.15 -16.62 -4.98
N LEU A 285 1.22 -16.45 -5.75
CA LEU A 285 1.96 -15.19 -5.85
C LEU A 285 1.81 -14.61 -7.26
N LEU A 286 1.27 -13.40 -7.34
CA LEU A 286 1.18 -12.61 -8.56
C LEU A 286 2.17 -11.44 -8.45
N VAL A 287 3.26 -11.49 -9.21
CA VAL A 287 4.39 -10.57 -9.05
C VAL A 287 4.56 -9.72 -10.30
N SER A 288 4.63 -8.38 -10.16
CA SER A 288 4.82 -7.48 -11.30
C SER A 288 6.09 -7.80 -12.10
N CYS A 289 6.00 -7.62 -13.41
CA CYS A 289 7.11 -7.78 -14.35
C CYS A 289 7.02 -6.66 -15.40
N TRP A 290 8.02 -5.78 -15.43
CA TRP A 290 8.10 -4.61 -16.32
C TRP A 290 9.56 -4.30 -16.67
N THR A 291 9.81 -3.36 -17.57
CA THR A 291 11.13 -3.07 -18.18
C THR A 291 12.27 -2.79 -17.19
N HIS A 292 11.95 -2.41 -15.95
CA HIS A 292 12.93 -2.09 -14.91
C HIS A 292 12.91 -3.09 -13.73
N SER A 293 12.21 -4.22 -13.88
CA SER A 293 12.25 -5.29 -12.88
C SER A 293 13.64 -5.91 -12.83
N ASP A 294 14.18 -6.09 -11.63
CA ASP A 294 15.46 -6.76 -11.47
C ASP A 294 15.33 -8.26 -11.76
N PRO A 295 16.06 -8.79 -12.77
CA PRO A 295 15.92 -10.18 -13.21
C PRO A 295 16.34 -11.19 -12.13
N ALA A 296 17.13 -10.79 -11.13
CA ALA A 296 17.51 -11.66 -10.02
C ALA A 296 16.29 -12.14 -9.22
N MET A 297 15.19 -11.37 -9.23
CA MET A 297 13.91 -11.77 -8.62
C MET A 297 13.43 -13.14 -9.11
N LEU A 298 13.64 -13.44 -10.41
CA LEU A 298 13.14 -14.66 -11.04
C LEU A 298 13.74 -15.92 -10.40
N TYR A 299 14.97 -15.88 -9.87
CA TYR A 299 15.58 -17.02 -9.19
C TYR A 299 14.82 -17.38 -7.90
N TYR A 300 14.41 -16.37 -7.13
CA TYR A 300 13.65 -16.57 -5.91
C TYR A 300 12.23 -17.08 -6.19
N LEU A 301 11.58 -16.52 -7.21
CA LEU A 301 10.25 -16.95 -7.65
C LEU A 301 10.27 -18.40 -8.16
N ARG A 302 11.27 -18.78 -8.95
CA ARG A 302 11.47 -20.17 -9.41
C ARG A 302 11.74 -21.12 -8.24
N SER A 303 12.55 -20.70 -7.25
CA SER A 303 12.81 -21.49 -6.03
C SER A 303 11.53 -21.76 -5.23
N LEU A 304 10.61 -20.79 -5.16
CA LEU A 304 9.34 -20.95 -4.48
C LEU A 304 8.39 -21.86 -5.29
N ARG A 305 8.27 -21.63 -6.60
CA ARG A 305 7.44 -22.43 -7.52
C ARG A 305 7.86 -23.90 -7.58
N ALA A 306 9.17 -24.18 -7.49
CA ALA A 306 9.71 -25.54 -7.50
C ALA A 306 9.19 -26.43 -6.35
N LEU A 307 8.60 -25.83 -5.30
CA LEU A 307 7.99 -26.56 -4.20
C LEU A 307 6.63 -27.18 -4.54
N ASN A 308 5.99 -26.75 -5.63
CA ASN A 308 4.68 -27.24 -6.00
C ASN A 308 4.70 -28.75 -6.26
N ASN A 309 3.96 -29.51 -5.47
CA ASN A 309 3.90 -30.97 -5.57
C ASN A 309 2.48 -31.46 -5.25
N PRO A 310 1.61 -31.55 -6.28
CA PRO A 310 0.23 -32.00 -6.10
C PRO A 310 0.11 -33.41 -5.50
N ARG A 311 1.10 -34.31 -5.71
CA ARG A 311 1.09 -35.66 -5.13
C ARG A 311 1.32 -35.65 -3.62
N ALA A 312 2.00 -34.61 -3.11
CA ALA A 312 2.24 -34.39 -1.70
C ALA A 312 1.25 -33.38 -1.09
N HIS A 313 0.20 -32.99 -1.83
CA HIS A 313 -0.76 -31.96 -1.42
C HIS A 313 -0.14 -30.58 -1.14
N ILE A 314 0.94 -30.24 -1.83
CA ILE A 314 1.61 -28.94 -1.72
C ILE A 314 1.26 -28.09 -2.94
N SER A 315 0.60 -26.95 -2.73
CA SER A 315 0.18 -26.03 -3.79
C SER A 315 0.87 -24.68 -3.65
N VAL A 316 1.82 -24.41 -4.55
CA VAL A 316 2.55 -23.13 -4.60
C VAL A 316 2.64 -22.66 -6.04
N ASP A 317 1.76 -21.76 -6.43
CA ASP A 317 1.71 -21.20 -7.78
C ASP A 317 2.29 -19.78 -7.80
N VAL A 318 3.03 -19.47 -8.86
CA VAL A 318 3.63 -18.15 -9.07
C VAL A 318 3.40 -17.74 -10.52
N LEU A 319 2.80 -16.58 -10.73
CA LEU A 319 2.64 -15.95 -12.04
C LEU A 319 3.29 -14.58 -12.04
N LEU A 320 3.85 -14.23 -13.20
CA LEU A 320 4.32 -12.88 -13.49
C LEU A 320 3.16 -12.07 -14.06
N PHE A 321 2.99 -10.85 -13.58
CA PHE A 321 1.92 -9.95 -13.98
C PHE A 321 2.50 -8.77 -14.78
N HIS A 322 2.10 -8.64 -16.04
CA HIS A 322 2.57 -7.56 -16.90
C HIS A 322 1.87 -6.25 -16.53
N CYS A 323 2.37 -5.63 -15.46
CA CYS A 323 1.85 -4.39 -14.93
C CYS A 323 2.83 -3.81 -13.91
N ILE A 324 2.85 -2.48 -13.80
CA ILE A 324 3.59 -1.77 -12.75
C ILE A 324 2.69 -1.70 -11.50
N GLY A 325 3.21 -2.18 -10.37
CA GLY A 325 2.66 -1.96 -9.02
C GLY A 325 3.66 -1.21 -8.14
N THR A 326 3.36 -1.03 -6.84
CA THR A 326 4.20 -0.21 -5.93
C THR A 326 4.48 -0.84 -4.55
N SER A 327 3.97 -2.05 -4.27
CA SER A 327 4.16 -2.74 -2.98
C SER A 327 5.27 -3.77 -3.04
N ASN A 328 6.33 -3.62 -2.25
CA ASN A 328 7.54 -4.46 -2.34
C ASN A 328 7.75 -5.32 -1.09
N TRP A 329 8.17 -6.58 -1.30
CA TRP A 329 8.55 -7.50 -0.24
C TRP A 329 10.05 -7.78 -0.30
N SER A 330 10.82 -6.92 0.35
CA SER A 330 12.24 -7.12 0.68
C SER A 330 12.54 -6.57 2.07
N GLU A 331 13.69 -6.92 2.64
CA GLU A 331 13.98 -6.59 4.04
C GLU A 331 13.87 -5.09 4.36
N ASP A 332 14.42 -4.23 3.51
CA ASP A 332 14.53 -2.79 3.76
C ASP A 332 13.14 -2.11 3.87
N TYR A 333 12.11 -2.69 3.24
CA TYR A 333 10.72 -2.19 3.33
C TYR A 333 10.10 -2.40 4.71
N PHE A 334 10.65 -3.30 5.52
CA PHE A 334 10.19 -3.60 6.87
C PHE A 334 11.10 -3.04 7.96
N ILE A 335 12.37 -2.75 7.65
CA ILE A 335 13.39 -2.40 8.65
C ILE A 335 13.81 -0.92 8.58
N ASN A 336 13.79 -0.30 7.40
CA ASN A 336 14.33 1.05 7.20
C ASN A 336 13.32 2.02 6.57
N THR A 337 12.41 1.49 5.76
CA THR A 337 11.39 2.27 5.06
C THR A 337 10.10 2.33 5.86
N ALA A 338 9.46 3.50 5.90
CA ALA A 338 8.18 3.64 6.57
C ALA A 338 7.02 3.17 5.72
N GLY A 339 6.22 2.26 6.29
CA GLY A 339 5.02 1.67 5.72
C GLY A 339 3.85 1.77 6.69
N VAL A 340 2.65 1.62 6.15
CA VAL A 340 1.43 1.46 6.93
C VAL A 340 0.57 0.39 6.27
N GLY A 341 -0.03 -0.47 7.09
CA GLY A 341 -0.96 -1.49 6.63
C GLY A 341 -2.29 -1.41 7.36
N LEU A 342 -3.34 -1.95 6.75
CA LEU A 342 -4.65 -2.16 7.35
C LEU A 342 -4.97 -3.64 7.34
N ILE A 343 -5.12 -4.23 8.53
CA ILE A 343 -5.53 -5.61 8.68
C ILE A 343 -7.01 -5.66 9.01
N ILE A 344 -7.74 -6.49 8.27
CA ILE A 344 -9.19 -6.66 8.39
C ILE A 344 -9.47 -8.15 8.60
N LYS A 345 -10.21 -8.47 9.66
CA LYS A 345 -10.77 -9.79 9.91
C LYS A 345 -12.27 -9.67 10.10
N GLN A 346 -13.03 -10.20 9.14
CA GLN A 346 -14.47 -10.25 9.22
C GLN A 346 -14.91 -11.63 9.68
N ASN A 347 -15.96 -11.67 10.49
CA ASN A 347 -16.61 -12.92 10.85
C ASN A 347 -18.09 -12.80 10.48
N SER A 348 -18.59 -13.73 9.68
CA SER A 348 -19.98 -13.71 9.24
C SER A 348 -20.83 -14.52 10.20
N THR A 349 -21.75 -13.87 10.91
CA THR A 349 -22.85 -14.55 11.61
C THR A 349 -24.19 -14.43 10.86
N ASN A 350 -24.27 -13.58 9.83
CA ASN A 350 -25.51 -13.30 9.09
C ASN A 350 -25.25 -13.12 7.59
N LEU A 351 -25.38 -14.22 6.84
CA LEU A 351 -25.03 -14.34 5.41
C LEU A 351 -26.03 -13.72 4.41
N GLN A 352 -27.06 -13.00 4.84
CA GLN A 352 -28.22 -12.81 3.96
C GLN A 352 -28.18 -11.58 3.03
N ARG A 353 -27.17 -10.70 3.03
CA ARG A 353 -27.23 -9.53 2.13
C ARG A 353 -25.94 -8.86 1.64
N THR A 354 -24.75 -9.18 2.14
CA THR A 354 -23.54 -8.40 1.79
C THR A 354 -22.31 -9.30 1.68
N GLN A 355 -21.59 -9.21 0.54
CA GLN A 355 -20.36 -9.95 0.28
C GLN A 355 -19.24 -9.48 1.23
N LEU A 356 -18.49 -10.42 1.82
CA LEU A 356 -17.38 -10.08 2.70
C LEU A 356 -16.25 -9.38 1.91
N LEU A 357 -15.53 -8.48 2.58
CA LEU A 357 -14.37 -7.80 2.01
C LEU A 357 -13.28 -8.77 1.58
N GLN A 358 -13.08 -9.86 2.35
CA GLN A 358 -12.16 -10.94 1.97
C GLN A 358 -12.55 -11.57 0.62
N GLU A 359 -13.84 -11.78 0.37
CA GLU A 359 -14.32 -12.36 -0.90
C GLU A 359 -14.19 -11.36 -2.05
N GLN A 360 -14.44 -10.07 -1.80
CA GLN A 360 -14.21 -9.01 -2.79
C GLN A 360 -12.72 -8.92 -3.18
N LEU A 361 -11.82 -8.98 -2.20
CA LEU A 361 -10.37 -9.01 -2.41
C LEU A 361 -9.94 -10.27 -3.19
N LYS A 362 -10.49 -11.43 -2.83
CA LYS A 362 -10.23 -12.68 -3.55
C LYS A 362 -10.67 -12.58 -5.00
N ASN A 363 -11.87 -12.06 -5.27
CA ASN A 363 -12.38 -11.91 -6.63
C ASN A 363 -11.51 -10.96 -7.46
N LEU A 364 -11.02 -9.87 -6.87
CA LEU A 364 -10.10 -8.95 -7.54
C LEU A 364 -8.76 -9.62 -7.87
N PHE A 365 -8.20 -10.36 -6.92
CA PHE A 365 -6.99 -11.14 -7.16
C PHE A 365 -7.19 -12.19 -8.27
N GLU A 366 -8.30 -12.94 -8.24
CA GLU A 366 -8.61 -13.95 -9.25
C GLU A 366 -8.85 -13.34 -10.64
N ARG A 367 -9.42 -12.13 -10.72
CA ARG A 367 -9.54 -11.39 -11.99
C ARG A 367 -8.16 -11.16 -12.60
N ASP A 368 -7.22 -10.67 -11.79
CA ASP A 368 -5.86 -10.37 -12.26
C ASP A 368 -5.08 -11.65 -12.57
N TRP A 369 -5.21 -12.67 -11.72
CA TRP A 369 -4.59 -14.00 -11.85
C TRP A 369 -5.02 -14.75 -13.11
N ASN A 370 -6.31 -14.70 -13.46
CA ASN A 370 -6.86 -15.39 -14.62
C ASN A 370 -6.87 -14.51 -15.89
N SER A 371 -6.28 -13.32 -15.83
CA SER A 371 -6.21 -12.41 -16.97
C SER A 371 -5.13 -12.83 -17.97
N LYS A 372 -5.24 -12.34 -19.20
CA LYS A 372 -4.19 -12.50 -20.24
C LYS A 372 -2.86 -11.82 -19.88
N TYR A 373 -2.83 -11.02 -18.81
CA TYR A 373 -1.66 -10.29 -18.34
C TYR A 373 -0.87 -11.06 -17.27
N ALA A 374 -1.40 -12.18 -16.77
CA ALA A 374 -0.71 -13.09 -15.88
C ALA A 374 -0.14 -14.26 -16.68
N VAL A 375 1.19 -14.41 -16.65
CA VAL A 375 1.94 -15.41 -17.45
C VAL A 375 2.81 -16.29 -16.57
N ASN A 376 3.18 -17.49 -17.05
CA ASN A 376 4.00 -18.41 -16.28
C ASN A 376 5.47 -17.96 -16.28
N LEU A 377 6.22 -18.38 -15.25
CA LEU A 377 7.67 -18.14 -15.16
C LEU A 377 8.48 -18.80 -16.30
N GLU A 378 7.96 -19.90 -16.84
CA GLU A 378 8.59 -20.70 -17.92
C GLU A 378 8.48 -20.00 -19.27
N ASP A 379 7.40 -19.24 -19.49
CA ASP A 379 7.17 -18.50 -20.73
C ASP A 379 8.20 -17.37 -20.92
N VAL A 380 8.96 -17.03 -19.86
CA VAL A 380 9.97 -15.96 -19.82
C VAL A 380 11.41 -16.51 -19.91
N GLU A 381 11.62 -17.81 -20.17
CA GLU A 381 12.96 -18.37 -20.34
C GLU A 381 13.68 -17.79 -21.59
N GLY A 382 14.80 -17.10 -21.36
CA GLY A 382 15.69 -16.58 -22.40
C GLY A 382 15.63 -15.07 -22.66
N GLN A 383 14.83 -14.31 -21.90
CA GLN A 383 14.75 -12.85 -22.03
C GLN A 383 15.27 -12.17 -20.75
N GLU A 384 16.29 -11.32 -20.90
CA GLU A 384 16.94 -10.61 -19.78
C GLU A 384 16.03 -9.54 -19.14
N ASP A 385 14.97 -9.14 -19.85
CA ASP A 385 14.01 -8.12 -19.41
C ASP A 385 12.57 -8.63 -19.54
N CYS A 386 11.65 -8.14 -18.71
CA CYS A 386 10.18 -8.32 -18.85
C CYS A 386 9.60 -7.65 -20.12
N ASN A 387 10.42 -7.43 -21.16
CA ASN A 387 10.07 -6.83 -22.44
C ASN A 387 9.41 -7.86 -23.36
N TRP A 388 8.13 -8.13 -23.15
CA TRP A 388 7.36 -8.94 -24.09
C TRP A 388 7.05 -8.16 -25.38
N ARG A 389 7.50 -8.68 -26.53
CA ARG A 389 6.89 -8.39 -27.84
C ARG A 389 5.87 -9.51 -28.11
N GLY A 390 4.65 -9.34 -27.62
CA GLY A 390 3.49 -10.14 -28.00
C GLY A 390 2.83 -9.60 -29.25
#